data_AF-A0AAD8A5L3-F1
#
_entry.id   AF-A0AAD8A5L3-F1
#
_cell.length_a   1.000
_cell.length_b   1.000
_cell.length_c   1.000
_cell.angle_alpha   90.00
_cell.angle_beta   90.00
_cell.angle_gamma   90.00
#
_symmetry.space_group_name_H-M   'P 1'
#
loop_
_entity.id
_entity.type
_entity.pdbx_description
1 polymer ?
#
loop_
_entity_poly.entity_id
_entity_poly.type
_entity_poly.pdbx_seq_one_letter_code
_entity_poly.pdbx_strand_id
1 'polypeptide(L)' 'MACNQYTVELKKEDLEKLLRQHLYSDLKVKSFSTKPLTKTGDNYGSTILAVEVIYYKDENSDVYKLSIVS' A
#
# COMPACT_ATOMS: atom_id res chain seq x y z
N MET A 1 -28.08 11.34 13.91
CA MET A 1 -26.71 11.06 14.39
C MET A 1 -25.87 10.80 13.15
N ALA A 2 -24.99 11.73 12.77
CA ALA A 2 -24.09 11.52 11.64
C ALA A 2 -22.87 10.74 12.14
N CYS A 3 -22.70 9.51 11.69
CA CYS A 3 -21.48 8.75 11.95
C CYS A 3 -20.41 9.34 11.03
N ASN A 4 -19.40 10.00 11.60
CA ASN A 4 -18.23 10.43 10.83
C ASN A 4 -17.52 9.19 10.31
N GLN A 5 -17.69 8.89 9.02
CA GLN A 5 -16.93 7.86 8.34
C GLN A 5 -15.48 8.35 8.21
N TYR A 6 -14.62 7.90 9.12
CA TYR A 6 -13.17 8.04 8.95
C TYR A 6 -12.75 7.07 7.84
N THR A 7 -12.60 7.57 6.62
CA THR A 7 -11.94 6.84 5.54
C THR A 7 -10.44 6.87 5.78
N VAL A 8 -9.88 5.75 6.24
CA VAL A 8 -8.43 5.56 6.27
C VAL A 8 -7.97 5.35 4.83
N GLU A 9 -7.26 6.31 4.28
CA GLU A 9 -6.66 6.23 2.95
C GLU A 9 -5.22 5.72 3.09
N LEU A 10 -4.86 4.68 2.32
CA LEU A 10 -3.49 4.18 2.25
C LEU A 10 -2.60 5.25 1.63
N LYS A 11 -1.57 5.69 2.35
CA LYS A 11 -0.62 6.67 1.83
C LYS A 11 0.69 6.02 1.40
N LYS A 12 1.45 6.77 0.62
CA LYS A 12 2.78 6.37 0.15
C LYS A 12 3.73 6.08 1.33
N GLU A 13 3.67 6.89 2.38
CA GLU A 13 4.52 6.79 3.56
C GLU A 13 4.25 5.50 4.35
N ASP A 14 3.00 5.03 4.37
CA ASP A 14 2.64 3.77 5.01
C ASP A 14 3.33 2.59 4.30
N LEU A 15 3.31 2.59 2.96
CA LEU A 15 3.99 1.59 2.14
C LEU A 15 5.51 1.67 2.29
N GLU A 16 6.11 2.86 2.29
CA GLU A 16 7.54 3.00 2.54
C GLU A 16 7.94 2.44 3.90
N LYS A 17 7.19 2.77 4.95
CA LYS A 17 7.46 2.28 6.31
C LYS A 17 7.38 0.76 6.36
N LEU A 18 6.33 0.16 5.79
CA LEU A 18 6.15 -1.29 5.73
C LEU A 18 7.27 -1.96 4.93
N LEU A 19 7.54 -1.48 3.71
CA LEU A 19 8.51 -2.12 2.82
C LEU A 19 9.95 -1.99 3.31
N ARG A 20 10.29 -0.91 4.02
CA ARG A 20 11.60 -0.78 4.68
C ARG A 20 11.84 -1.82 5.77
N GLN A 21 10.78 -2.26 6.44
CA GLN A 21 10.86 -3.29 7.48
C GLN A 21 11.10 -4.70 6.90
N HIS A 22 10.69 -4.94 5.64
CA HIS A 22 10.71 -6.27 5.04
C HIS A 22 11.72 -6.46 3.90
N LEU A 23 12.14 -5.38 3.24
CA LEU A 23 12.99 -5.45 2.04
C LEU A 23 14.33 -4.73 2.22
N TYR A 24 14.33 -3.39 2.21
CA TYR A 24 15.54 -2.57 2.27
C TYR A 24 15.27 -1.29 3.07
N SER A 25 16.14 -0.94 4.02
CA SER A 25 15.96 0.21 4.91
C SER A 25 15.85 1.55 4.18
N ASP A 26 16.51 1.69 3.03
CA ASP A 26 16.61 2.95 2.30
C ASP A 26 15.61 3.05 1.13
N LEU A 27 14.73 2.05 0.99
CA LEU A 27 13.74 1.97 -0.08
C LEU A 27 12.89 3.25 -0.14
N LYS A 28 12.67 3.74 -1.37
CA LYS A 28 11.78 4.86 -1.66
C LYS A 28 10.69 4.40 -2.61
N VAL A 29 9.43 4.61 -2.22
CA VAL A 29 8.31 4.36 -3.13
C VAL A 29 8.32 5.48 -4.16
N LYS A 30 8.07 5.15 -5.44
CA LYS A 30 7.86 6.14 -6.49
C LYS A 30 6.37 6.44 -6.61
N SER A 31 5.59 5.40 -6.83
CA SER A 31 4.14 5.42 -6.99
C SER A 31 3.56 4.06 -6.61
N PHE A 32 2.25 4.02 -6.38
CA PHE A 32 1.51 2.79 -6.17
C PHE A 32 0.10 2.91 -6.72
N SER A 33 -0.54 1.77 -6.95
CA SER A 33 -1.97 1.68 -7.26
C SER A 33 -2.61 0.65 -6.33
N THR A 34 -3.91 0.81 -6.08
CA THR A 34 -4.69 -0.12 -5.27
C THR A 34 -5.94 -0.58 -6.00
N LYS A 35 -6.36 -1.81 -5.71
CA LYS A 35 -7.62 -2.37 -6.18
C LYS A 35 -8.27 -3.17 -5.05
N PRO A 36 -9.54 -2.91 -4.70
CA PRO A 36 -10.27 -3.76 -3.77
C PRO A 36 -10.37 -5.19 -4.30
N LEU A 37 -10.04 -6.18 -3.46
CA LEU A 37 -10.18 -7.61 -3.80
C LEU A 37 -11.48 -8.23 -3.31
N THR A 38 -12.25 -7.48 -2.55
CA THR A 38 -13.45 -7.95 -1.87
C THR A 38 -14.62 -7.05 -2.19
N LYS A 39 -15.80 -7.64 -2.32
CA LYS A 39 -17.03 -6.89 -2.55
C LYS A 39 -17.59 -6.40 -1.22
N THR A 40 -18.47 -5.40 -1.29
CA THR A 40 -19.25 -4.96 -0.12
C THR A 40 -20.01 -6.15 0.46
N GLY A 41 -19.75 -6.46 1.74
CA GLY A 41 -20.36 -7.58 2.44
C GLY A 41 -19.47 -8.82 2.61
N ASP A 42 -18.36 -8.93 1.86
CA ASP A 42 -17.40 -10.02 2.04
C ASP A 42 -16.58 -9.85 3.34
N ASN A 43 -16.35 -8.59 3.74
CA ASN A 43 -15.48 -8.24 4.85
C ASN A 43 -16.17 -7.31 5.84
N TYR A 44 -16.68 -7.87 6.94
CA TYR A 44 -17.28 -7.10 8.03
C TYR A 44 -16.19 -6.46 8.89
N GLY A 45 -15.62 -5.33 8.42
CA GLY A 45 -14.73 -4.48 9.21
C GLY A 45 -13.30 -4.32 8.70
N SER A 46 -12.97 -4.82 7.50
CA SER A 46 -11.64 -4.62 6.89
C SER A 46 -11.73 -4.52 5.38
N THR A 47 -10.82 -3.80 4.74
CA THR A 47 -10.73 -3.71 3.28
C THR A 47 -9.52 -4.49 2.83
N ILE A 48 -9.69 -5.50 1.97
CA ILE A 48 -8.57 -6.20 1.35
C ILE A 48 -8.22 -5.51 0.03
N LEU A 49 -6.96 -5.10 -0.12
CA LEU A 49 -6.43 -4.41 -1.28
C LEU A 49 -5.34 -5.25 -1.95
N ALA A 50 -5.44 -5.37 -3.27
CA ALA A 50 -4.28 -5.62 -4.11
C ALA A 50 -3.55 -4.29 -4.30
N VAL A 51 -2.29 -4.23 -3.90
CA VAL A 51 -1.44 -3.04 -4.04
C VAL A 51 -0.31 -3.37 -5.00
N GLU A 52 -0.14 -2.56 -6.03
CA GLU A 52 1.06 -2.60 -6.88
C GLU A 52 1.95 -1.42 -6.54
N VAL A 53 3.18 -1.69 -6.11
CA VAL A 53 4.14 -0.67 -5.68
C VAL A 53 5.29 -0.60 -6.66
N ILE A 54 5.61 0.60 -7.11
CA ILE A 54 6.81 0.92 -7.88
C ILE A 54 7.80 1.60 -6.94
N TYR A 55 9.00 1.04 -6.76
CA TYR A 55 9.99 1.56 -5.81
C TYR A 55 11.42 1.55 -6.37
N TYR A 56 12.26 2.36 -5.72
CA TYR A 56 13.71 2.40 -5.89
C TYR A 56 14.37 1.71 -4.71
N LYS A 57 15.36 0.86 -5.00
CA LYS A 57 16.18 0.21 -3.98
C LYS A 57 17.22 1.16 -3.36
N ASP A 58 17.67 2.14 -4.15
CA ASP A 58 18.68 3.14 -3.81
C ASP A 58 18.54 4.35 -4.76
N GLU A 59 19.20 5.47 -4.45
CA GLU A 59 18.98 6.79 -5.09
C GLU A 59 19.33 6.84 -6.59
N ASN A 60 19.93 5.76 -7.12
CA ASN A 60 20.49 5.69 -8.47
C ASN A 60 20.05 4.43 -9.25
N SER A 61 18.90 3.85 -8.87
CA SER A 61 18.65 2.42 -9.10
C SER A 61 17.46 2.09 -9.97
N ASP A 62 17.44 0.81 -10.37
CA ASP A 62 16.37 0.17 -11.12
C ASP A 62 15.00 0.31 -10.44
N VAL A 63 13.97 0.34 -11.28
CA VAL A 63 12.57 0.43 -10.87
C VAL A 63 12.01 -0.98 -10.69
N TYR A 64 11.55 -1.29 -9.49
CA TYR A 64 10.98 -2.60 -9.16
C TYR A 64 9.46 -2.52 -8.97
N LYS A 65 8.76 -3.58 -9.38
CA LYS A 65 7.31 -3.76 -9.17
C LYS A 65 7.05 -4.86 -8.14
N LEU A 66 6.26 -4.55 -7.12
CA LEU A 66 5.83 -5.51 -6.10
C LEU A 66 4.31 -5.56 -6.00
N SER A 67 3.74 -6.75 -5.98
CA SER A 67 2.31 -6.98 -5.74
C SER A 67 2.09 -7.45 -4.30
N ILE A 68 1.28 -6.72 -3.55
CA ILE A 68 0.95 -6.99 -2.14
C ILE A 68 -0.54 -7.25 -2.03
N VAL A 69 -0.94 -8.25 -1.26
CA VAL A 69 -2.32 -8.49 -0.85
C VAL A 69 -2.39 -8.29 0.65
N SER A 70 -3.17 -7.31 1.09
CA SER A 70 -3.36 -6.97 2.51
C SER A 70 -4.80 -6.68 2.81
#